data_AF-A0A7C7CRM0-F1
#
_entry.id   AF-A0A7C7CRM0-F1
#
_cell.length_a   1.000
_cell.length_b   1.000
_cell.length_c   1.000
_cell.angle_alpha   90.00
_cell.angle_beta   90.00
_cell.angle_gamma   90.00
#
_symmetry.space_group_name_H-M   'P 1'
#
loop_
_entity.id
_entity.type
_entity.pdbx_description
1 polymer ?
#
loop_
_entity_poly.entity_id
_entity_poly.type
_entity_poly.pdbx_seq_one_letter_code
_entity_poly.pdbx_strand_id
1 'polypeptide(L)'
;NHIDTLYSLIYPWAEIDVYRTLDYGFTLDDFTQSYSSEHYENQHVKRGIREFVNLRVNSFTGVLQYTGAPPIVYDIVWEPKNPQPEDSIHVTISAFGSNSVENVIIHYYDAPIPDYTEYPMEFNPVPNTKLVEESDRWTGTIPPLGSGMTGYFEIYVEDGNGQGAIYPRHEKITLQTPGAPTDELVINEFLAKNDETNMDEAGEYDDWIEIYNTSGEDIDLSGMYLTDKSDNLTKWQFPYGGVMLEAGGYLLVWCDEDQEQGALHTNFKLSTEGEFIALTAEDGVTITDSITFGQQSADVSFGRMPDGSDQWMFLDEPSPGTANSTDDFISIEVENTPGWNLVGLPLEIENASYSNLFPESIEGTLYSFDNTYIPDSILILGYGYWLKFNNAGSTALTGIPINELTISLSEGWNLISGISISVDINTIIDVNDLIVSGTIYGFDGTYVNAEMIDPGVGYWLRSYEDGEITISSNGIFSSKTRPKTITPPEHTNTLIFNNQTLYFGVEISDNERLSYSLPPKPPAGAFDVRFSGNWKYC
;
A
#
# COMPACT_ATOMS: atom_id res chain seq x y z
N ASN A 1 -20.97 -27.83 -40.74
CA ASN A 1 -21.61 -26.85 -39.84
C ASN A 1 -21.55 -25.42 -40.40
N HIS A 2 -20.38 -24.77 -40.56
CA HIS A 2 -20.35 -23.36 -41.03
C HIS A 2 -20.87 -23.13 -42.48
N ILE A 3 -20.52 -24.01 -43.42
CA ILE A 3 -21.02 -23.95 -44.81
C ILE A 3 -22.55 -24.13 -44.87
N ASP A 4 -23.11 -24.95 -43.98
CA ASP A 4 -24.56 -25.20 -43.89
C ASP A 4 -25.30 -23.98 -43.35
N THR A 5 -24.69 -23.27 -42.39
CA THR A 5 -25.19 -22.00 -41.87
C THR A 5 -25.19 -20.92 -42.94
N LEU A 6 -24.10 -20.78 -43.71
CA LEU A 6 -24.01 -19.82 -44.81
C LEU A 6 -25.03 -20.11 -45.91
N TYR A 7 -25.18 -21.38 -46.30
CA TYR A 7 -26.20 -21.78 -47.25
C TYR A 7 -27.61 -21.38 -46.77
N SER A 8 -27.94 -21.69 -45.52
CA SER A 8 -29.25 -21.38 -44.94
C SER A 8 -29.53 -19.88 -44.85
N LEU A 9 -28.50 -19.07 -44.61
CA LEU A 9 -28.59 -17.60 -44.59
C LEU A 9 -28.85 -17.01 -45.98
N ILE A 10 -28.24 -17.56 -47.02
CA ILE A 10 -28.25 -16.99 -48.38
C ILE A 10 -29.40 -17.53 -49.23
N TYR A 11 -29.83 -18.77 -48.99
CA TYR A 11 -30.84 -19.46 -49.80
C TYR A 11 -32.14 -18.67 -50.01
N PRO A 12 -32.78 -18.05 -48.98
CA PRO A 12 -34.02 -17.31 -49.19
C PRO A 12 -33.86 -16.11 -50.14
N TRP A 13 -32.68 -15.49 -50.13
CA TRP A 13 -32.36 -14.36 -51.01
C TRP A 13 -32.08 -14.82 -52.44
N ALA A 14 -31.39 -15.95 -52.60
CA ALA A 14 -31.16 -16.57 -53.90
C ALA A 14 -32.48 -17.04 -54.55
N GLU A 15 -33.44 -17.53 -53.75
CA GLU A 15 -34.76 -17.96 -54.24
C GLU A 15 -35.56 -16.81 -54.85
N ILE A 16 -35.58 -15.65 -54.18
CA ILE A 16 -36.37 -14.48 -54.61
C ILE A 16 -35.67 -13.59 -55.62
N ASP A 17 -34.37 -13.78 -55.87
CA ASP A 17 -33.63 -13.00 -56.87
C ASP A 17 -34.02 -13.43 -58.29
N VAL A 18 -34.90 -12.66 -58.92
CA VAL A 18 -35.35 -12.88 -60.30
C VAL A 18 -34.26 -12.68 -61.35
N TYR A 19 -33.20 -11.92 -61.03
CA TYR A 19 -32.14 -11.56 -61.98
C TYR A 19 -31.10 -12.67 -62.15
N ARG A 20 -31.00 -13.63 -61.22
CA ARG A 20 -30.08 -14.78 -61.32
C ARG A 20 -30.17 -15.51 -62.66
N THR A 21 -31.39 -15.66 -63.18
CA THR A 21 -31.65 -16.38 -64.44
C THR A 21 -31.14 -15.64 -65.68
N LEU A 22 -30.88 -14.34 -65.58
CA LEU A 22 -30.30 -13.54 -66.67
C LEU A 22 -28.78 -13.78 -66.81
N ASP A 23 -28.14 -14.33 -65.79
CA ASP A 23 -26.75 -14.74 -65.82
C ASP A 23 -26.66 -16.15 -66.42
N TYR A 24 -26.67 -16.22 -67.76
CA TYR A 24 -26.62 -17.46 -68.56
C TYR A 24 -27.53 -18.61 -68.06
N GLY A 25 -28.71 -18.29 -67.54
CA GLY A 25 -29.69 -19.27 -67.09
C GLY A 25 -29.41 -19.90 -65.73
N PHE A 26 -28.63 -19.26 -64.86
CA PHE A 26 -28.34 -19.77 -63.50
C PHE A 26 -29.64 -19.98 -62.70
N THR A 27 -29.87 -21.22 -62.30
CA THR A 27 -31.08 -21.69 -61.62
C THR A 27 -30.90 -21.78 -60.10
N LEU A 28 -32.00 -21.96 -59.37
CA LEU A 28 -31.92 -22.25 -57.93
C LEU A 28 -31.30 -23.62 -57.64
N ASP A 29 -31.41 -24.56 -58.58
CA ASP A 29 -30.72 -25.84 -58.49
C ASP A 29 -29.20 -25.64 -58.62
N ASP A 30 -28.75 -24.79 -59.55
CA ASP A 30 -27.34 -24.42 -59.67
C ASP A 30 -26.79 -23.80 -58.38
N PHE A 31 -27.55 -22.90 -57.75
CA PHE A 31 -27.21 -22.36 -56.43
C PHE A 31 -27.12 -23.44 -55.36
N THR A 32 -28.08 -24.37 -55.33
CA THR A 32 -28.10 -25.46 -54.35
C THR A 32 -26.88 -26.36 -54.54
N GLN A 33 -26.57 -26.69 -55.79
CA GLN A 33 -25.46 -27.56 -56.15
C GLN A 33 -24.10 -26.89 -55.98
N SER A 34 -24.01 -25.55 -55.98
CA SER A 34 -22.76 -24.85 -55.63
C SER A 34 -22.32 -25.08 -54.18
N TYR A 35 -23.20 -25.63 -53.33
CA TYR A 35 -22.86 -26.06 -51.96
C TYR A 35 -22.72 -27.58 -51.82
N SER A 36 -22.92 -28.37 -52.89
CA SER A 36 -22.92 -29.82 -52.82
C SER A 36 -21.56 -30.40 -52.43
N SER A 37 -21.59 -31.54 -51.75
CA SER A 37 -20.43 -32.41 -51.53
C SER A 37 -20.21 -33.41 -52.67
N GLU A 38 -21.21 -33.59 -53.52
CA GLU A 38 -21.13 -34.41 -54.73
C GLU A 38 -20.66 -33.57 -55.92
N HIS A 39 -20.09 -34.25 -56.92
CA HIS A 39 -19.59 -33.56 -58.10
C HIS A 39 -20.71 -32.91 -58.91
N TYR A 40 -20.62 -31.59 -59.07
CA TYR A 40 -21.51 -30.81 -59.92
C TYR A 40 -20.72 -29.82 -60.76
N GLU A 41 -20.89 -29.87 -62.07
CA GLU A 41 -20.30 -28.91 -63.00
C GLU A 41 -21.33 -28.41 -64.02
N ASN A 42 -21.37 -27.09 -64.20
CA ASN A 42 -22.01 -26.43 -65.32
C ASN A 42 -21.13 -25.24 -65.81
N GLN A 43 -21.73 -24.25 -66.47
CA GLN A 43 -20.99 -23.07 -66.93
C GLN A 43 -20.56 -22.11 -65.78
N HIS A 44 -21.26 -22.12 -64.65
CA HIS A 44 -21.12 -21.18 -63.53
C HIS A 44 -20.53 -21.81 -62.26
N VAL A 45 -21.02 -22.99 -61.90
CA VAL A 45 -20.55 -23.81 -60.80
C VAL A 45 -19.62 -24.86 -61.37
N LYS A 46 -18.33 -24.70 -61.14
CA LYS A 46 -17.34 -25.67 -61.61
C LYS A 46 -17.23 -26.88 -60.71
N ARG A 47 -17.49 -26.70 -59.42
CA ARG A 47 -17.57 -27.70 -58.34
C ARG A 47 -18.38 -27.12 -57.19
N GLY A 48 -19.00 -27.97 -56.40
CA GLY A 48 -19.59 -27.55 -55.12
C GLY A 48 -18.51 -27.15 -54.11
N ILE A 49 -18.77 -26.18 -53.24
CA ILE A 49 -17.77 -25.70 -52.27
C ILE A 49 -17.42 -26.78 -51.24
N ARG A 50 -18.37 -27.65 -50.87
CA ARG A 50 -18.08 -28.80 -49.98
C ARG A 50 -17.22 -29.83 -50.71
N GLU A 51 -17.51 -30.13 -51.98
CA GLU A 51 -16.66 -30.99 -52.80
C GLU A 51 -15.23 -30.42 -52.90
N PHE A 52 -15.08 -29.13 -53.21
CA PHE A 52 -13.78 -28.48 -53.31
C PHE A 52 -12.99 -28.53 -52.01
N VAL A 53 -13.62 -28.20 -50.88
CA VAL A 53 -12.98 -28.27 -49.56
C VAL A 53 -12.59 -29.70 -49.24
N ASN A 54 -13.46 -30.68 -49.45
CA ASN A 54 -13.16 -32.09 -49.20
C ASN A 54 -12.00 -32.58 -50.08
N LEU A 55 -11.97 -32.22 -51.37
CA LEU A 55 -10.87 -32.56 -52.27
C LEU A 55 -9.56 -31.90 -51.83
N ARG A 56 -9.60 -30.65 -51.36
CA ARG A 56 -8.41 -29.96 -50.86
C ARG A 56 -7.90 -30.59 -49.58
N VAL A 57 -8.77 -30.85 -48.61
CA VAL A 57 -8.45 -31.55 -47.36
C VAL A 57 -7.83 -32.90 -47.68
N ASN A 58 -8.47 -33.71 -48.54
CA ASN A 58 -7.95 -35.02 -48.96
C ASN A 58 -6.63 -34.92 -49.73
N SER A 59 -6.43 -33.88 -50.55
CA SER A 59 -5.15 -33.66 -51.25
C SER A 59 -4.05 -33.25 -50.28
N PHE A 60 -4.38 -32.47 -49.25
CA PHE A 60 -3.41 -32.04 -48.24
C PHE A 60 -3.01 -33.23 -47.36
N THR A 61 -3.97 -34.00 -46.86
CA THR A 61 -3.71 -35.21 -46.06
C THR A 61 -3.01 -36.30 -46.86
N GLY A 62 -3.21 -36.36 -48.19
CA GLY A 62 -2.53 -37.31 -49.06
C GLY A 62 -1.09 -36.92 -49.45
N VAL A 63 -0.69 -35.66 -49.28
CA VAL A 63 0.64 -35.14 -49.66
C VAL A 63 1.52 -34.83 -48.44
N LEU A 64 0.92 -34.53 -47.28
CA LEU A 64 1.66 -34.45 -46.02
C LEU A 64 2.07 -35.84 -45.56
N GLN A 65 3.33 -36.19 -45.78
CA GLN A 65 3.96 -37.35 -45.17
C GLN A 65 4.99 -36.87 -44.14
N TYR A 66 4.62 -36.93 -42.87
CA TYR A 66 5.55 -36.85 -41.76
C TYR A 66 5.96 -38.29 -41.44
N THR A 67 7.05 -38.79 -42.04
CA THR A 67 7.48 -40.19 -41.83
C THR A 67 8.79 -40.23 -41.06
N GLY A 68 8.78 -40.87 -39.89
CA GLY A 68 9.99 -41.19 -39.12
C GLY A 68 10.65 -40.03 -38.37
N ALA A 69 9.89 -38.96 -38.10
CA ALA A 69 10.34 -37.86 -37.27
C ALA A 69 9.82 -38.04 -35.83
N PRO A 70 10.66 -37.78 -34.81
CA PRO A 70 10.23 -37.78 -33.41
C PRO A 70 9.09 -36.78 -33.18
N PRO A 71 8.26 -37.00 -32.15
CA PRO A 71 7.29 -36.00 -31.72
C PRO A 71 7.99 -34.71 -31.30
N ILE A 72 7.27 -33.60 -31.39
CA ILE A 72 7.76 -32.26 -31.05
C ILE A 72 6.81 -31.60 -30.05
N VAL A 73 7.38 -30.84 -29.12
CA VAL A 73 6.65 -29.84 -28.35
C VAL A 73 6.69 -28.53 -29.13
N TYR A 74 5.53 -27.96 -29.45
CA TYR A 74 5.42 -26.73 -30.24
C TYR A 74 4.85 -25.55 -29.46
N ASP A 75 4.28 -25.81 -28.28
CA ASP A 75 3.81 -24.78 -27.35
C ASP A 75 4.05 -25.25 -25.92
N ILE A 76 4.42 -24.31 -25.04
CA ILE A 76 4.67 -24.57 -23.63
C ILE A 76 4.35 -23.32 -22.80
N VAL A 77 3.63 -23.53 -21.70
CA VAL A 77 3.30 -22.52 -20.70
C VAL A 77 3.55 -23.12 -19.32
N TRP A 78 4.08 -22.33 -18.40
CA TRP A 78 4.16 -22.72 -17.00
C TRP A 78 3.88 -21.52 -16.11
N GLU A 79 3.21 -21.79 -15.00
CA GLU A 79 2.85 -20.81 -13.99
C GLU A 79 3.01 -21.39 -12.57
N PRO A 80 3.42 -20.57 -11.59
CA PRO A 80 3.91 -19.19 -11.75
C PRO A 80 5.30 -19.13 -12.42
N LYS A 81 5.66 -17.97 -12.99
CA LYS A 81 7.01 -17.74 -13.54
C LYS A 81 8.06 -17.53 -12.44
N ASN A 82 7.64 -16.89 -11.36
CA ASN A 82 8.44 -16.63 -10.16
C ASN A 82 7.78 -17.35 -8.97
N PRO A 83 7.97 -18.68 -8.83
CA PRO A 83 7.32 -19.46 -7.78
C PRO A 83 7.79 -19.06 -6.38
N GLN A 84 6.85 -19.02 -5.43
CA GLN A 84 7.19 -18.99 -4.00
C GLN A 84 7.61 -20.38 -3.50
N PRO A 85 8.29 -20.48 -2.35
CA PRO A 85 8.84 -21.75 -1.83
C PRO A 85 7.83 -22.91 -1.74
N GLU A 86 6.55 -22.59 -1.50
CA GLU A 86 5.43 -23.53 -1.34
C GLU A 86 4.57 -23.68 -2.60
N ASP A 87 4.84 -22.92 -3.66
CA ASP A 87 4.08 -23.00 -4.91
C ASP A 87 4.44 -24.26 -5.69
N SER A 88 3.41 -24.96 -6.17
CA SER A 88 3.59 -25.97 -7.21
C SER A 88 3.61 -25.29 -8.58
N ILE A 89 4.48 -25.75 -9.50
CA ILE A 89 4.56 -25.21 -10.85
C ILE A 89 3.71 -26.08 -11.77
N HIS A 90 2.69 -25.46 -12.37
CA HIS A 90 1.83 -26.12 -13.34
C HIS A 90 2.39 -25.91 -14.74
N VAL A 91 2.69 -26.99 -15.44
CA VAL A 91 3.25 -26.99 -16.79
C VAL A 91 2.19 -27.50 -17.76
N THR A 92 1.94 -26.72 -18.80
CA THR A 92 1.07 -27.07 -19.92
C THR A 92 1.89 -27.09 -21.19
N ILE A 93 1.75 -28.14 -21.99
CA ILE A 93 2.42 -28.23 -23.30
C ILE A 93 1.45 -28.69 -24.38
N SER A 94 1.82 -28.42 -25.62
CA SER A 94 1.16 -28.99 -26.80
C SER A 94 2.19 -29.75 -27.64
N ALA A 95 1.89 -31.01 -27.93
CA ALA A 95 2.81 -31.91 -28.62
C ALA A 95 2.16 -32.55 -29.85
N PHE A 96 2.96 -32.72 -30.90
CA PHE A 96 2.56 -33.32 -32.16
C PHE A 96 3.58 -34.36 -32.63
N GLY A 97 3.11 -35.49 -33.18
CA GLY A 97 3.95 -36.55 -33.71
C GLY A 97 3.41 -37.10 -35.04
N SER A 98 4.30 -37.75 -35.82
CA SER A 98 3.87 -38.52 -37.00
C SER A 98 2.98 -39.70 -36.64
N ASN A 99 3.19 -40.25 -35.44
CA ASN A 99 2.34 -41.22 -34.77
C ASN A 99 1.69 -40.55 -33.56
N SER A 100 0.72 -41.22 -32.92
CA SER A 100 0.15 -40.73 -31.65
C SER A 100 1.25 -40.50 -30.62
N VAL A 101 1.22 -39.33 -29.98
CA VAL A 101 2.02 -39.04 -28.80
C VAL A 101 1.43 -39.85 -27.66
N GLU A 102 2.23 -40.74 -27.07
CA GLU A 102 1.76 -41.66 -26.03
C GLU A 102 2.27 -41.25 -24.65
N ASN A 103 3.52 -40.78 -24.57
CA ASN A 103 4.14 -40.39 -23.30
C ASN A 103 4.64 -38.95 -23.38
N VAL A 104 4.28 -38.16 -22.36
CA VAL A 104 4.84 -36.83 -22.11
C VAL A 104 5.25 -36.78 -20.65
N ILE A 105 6.52 -36.44 -20.40
CA ILE A 105 7.12 -36.49 -19.07
C ILE A 105 7.90 -35.19 -18.86
N ILE A 106 7.74 -34.57 -17.70
CA ILE A 106 8.61 -33.51 -17.22
C ILE A 106 9.84 -34.19 -16.60
N HIS A 107 11.02 -33.92 -17.14
CA HIS A 107 12.28 -34.24 -16.49
C HIS A 107 12.69 -33.03 -15.66
N TYR A 108 12.60 -33.14 -14.34
CA TYR A 108 12.93 -32.08 -13.41
C TYR A 108 14.24 -32.41 -12.66
N TYR A 109 15.14 -31.45 -12.60
CA TYR A 109 16.49 -31.56 -12.04
C TYR A 109 16.61 -30.61 -10.85
N ASP A 110 16.98 -31.14 -9.70
CA ASP A 110 17.38 -30.32 -8.56
C ASP A 110 18.81 -29.82 -8.77
N ALA A 111 19.06 -28.51 -8.74
CA ALA A 111 20.43 -28.02 -8.79
C ALA A 111 21.19 -28.47 -7.52
N PRO A 112 22.43 -28.98 -7.61
CA PRO A 112 23.31 -29.14 -8.78
C PRO A 112 23.36 -30.59 -9.32
N ILE A 113 22.37 -31.43 -9.01
CA ILE A 113 22.36 -32.87 -9.28
C ILE A 113 22.02 -33.13 -10.76
N PRO A 114 22.80 -33.94 -11.50
CA PRO A 114 22.55 -34.22 -12.92
C PRO A 114 21.43 -35.25 -13.16
N ASP A 115 20.97 -35.93 -12.11
CA ASP A 115 19.83 -36.84 -12.17
C ASP A 115 18.51 -36.06 -12.15
N TYR A 116 17.49 -36.59 -12.81
CA TYR A 116 16.15 -36.01 -12.84
C TYR A 116 15.12 -36.88 -12.14
N THR A 117 14.10 -36.22 -11.62
CA THR A 117 12.82 -36.82 -11.24
C THR A 117 11.85 -36.68 -12.40
N GLU A 118 11.12 -37.76 -12.70
CA GLU A 118 10.09 -37.77 -13.74
C GLU A 118 8.72 -37.42 -13.16
N TYR A 119 8.07 -36.41 -13.75
CA TYR A 119 6.66 -36.11 -13.48
C TYR A 119 5.85 -36.35 -14.77
N PRO A 120 5.03 -37.42 -14.83
CA PRO A 120 4.23 -37.70 -16.02
C PRO A 120 3.17 -36.62 -16.22
N MET A 121 2.93 -36.26 -17.48
CA MET A 121 1.86 -35.33 -17.86
C MET A 121 0.62 -36.11 -18.34
N GLU A 122 -0.56 -35.54 -18.12
CA GLU A 122 -1.83 -36.09 -18.55
C GLU A 122 -2.35 -35.37 -19.79
N PHE A 123 -2.79 -36.12 -20.81
CA PHE A 123 -3.47 -35.55 -21.96
C PHE A 123 -4.82 -34.97 -21.52
N ASN A 124 -4.98 -33.66 -21.69
CA ASN A 124 -6.11 -32.90 -21.15
C ASN A 124 -6.59 -31.82 -22.14
N PRO A 125 -7.12 -32.22 -23.31
CA PRO A 125 -7.52 -31.28 -24.36
C PRO A 125 -8.74 -30.44 -23.96
N VAL A 126 -8.79 -29.19 -24.39
CA VAL A 126 -9.95 -28.31 -24.19
C VAL A 126 -11.06 -28.68 -25.19
N PRO A 127 -12.26 -29.08 -24.72
CA PRO A 127 -13.32 -29.48 -25.64
C PRO A 127 -13.83 -28.32 -26.50
N ASN A 128 -14.06 -28.59 -27.80
CA ASN A 128 -14.62 -27.64 -28.78
C ASN A 128 -13.79 -26.36 -29.02
N THR A 129 -12.52 -26.36 -28.64
CA THR A 129 -11.61 -25.28 -29.00
C THR A 129 -11.38 -25.20 -30.51
N LYS A 130 -11.01 -24.01 -30.99
CA LYS A 130 -10.53 -23.77 -32.36
C LYS A 130 -9.01 -23.65 -32.42
N LEU A 131 -8.34 -23.65 -31.27
CA LEU A 131 -6.91 -23.56 -31.11
C LEU A 131 -6.31 -24.97 -31.09
N VAL A 132 -5.22 -25.17 -31.83
CA VAL A 132 -4.61 -26.50 -31.98
C VAL A 132 -3.87 -26.86 -30.69
N GLU A 133 -3.19 -25.88 -30.11
CA GLU A 133 -2.51 -25.95 -28.81
C GLU A 133 -3.44 -26.42 -27.69
N GLU A 134 -4.67 -25.91 -27.64
CA GLU A 134 -5.64 -26.35 -26.66
C GLU A 134 -6.20 -27.76 -26.95
N SER A 135 -6.21 -28.18 -28.22
CA SER A 135 -6.68 -29.52 -28.64
C SER A 135 -5.63 -30.61 -28.40
N ASP A 136 -4.35 -30.25 -28.43
CA ASP A 136 -3.22 -31.16 -28.24
C ASP A 136 -2.62 -31.03 -26.83
N ARG A 137 -3.38 -30.48 -25.89
CA ARG A 137 -2.89 -30.05 -24.57
C ARG A 137 -2.57 -31.22 -23.65
N TRP A 138 -1.40 -31.16 -23.02
CA TRP A 138 -0.98 -31.99 -21.89
C TRP A 138 -0.69 -31.13 -20.68
N THR A 139 -1.01 -31.63 -19.48
CA THR A 139 -0.82 -30.92 -18.21
C THR A 139 -0.05 -31.76 -17.21
N GLY A 140 0.92 -31.15 -16.52
CA GLY A 140 1.69 -31.76 -15.45
C GLY A 140 2.01 -30.75 -14.36
N THR A 141 2.54 -31.25 -13.24
CA THR A 141 2.85 -30.42 -12.07
C THR A 141 4.21 -30.81 -11.52
N ILE A 142 5.07 -29.81 -11.32
CA ILE A 142 6.29 -29.92 -10.53
C ILE A 142 5.93 -29.54 -9.08
N PRO A 143 6.22 -30.38 -8.08
CA PRO A 143 5.98 -30.06 -6.67
C PRO A 143 6.75 -28.81 -6.21
N PRO A 144 6.42 -28.25 -5.04
CA PRO A 144 7.14 -27.09 -4.50
C PRO A 144 8.63 -27.37 -4.31
N LEU A 145 9.45 -26.39 -4.69
CA LEU A 145 10.91 -26.51 -4.66
C LEU A 145 11.46 -26.36 -3.23
N GLY A 146 10.77 -25.63 -2.35
CA GLY A 146 11.32 -25.18 -1.07
C GLY A 146 12.02 -23.83 -1.18
N SER A 147 12.52 -23.28 -0.07
CA SER A 147 13.08 -21.92 -0.03
C SER A 147 14.51 -21.85 -0.55
N GLY A 148 14.81 -20.83 -1.36
CA GLY A 148 16.14 -20.56 -1.92
C GLY A 148 16.63 -21.62 -2.91
N MET A 149 15.71 -22.41 -3.46
CA MET A 149 16.04 -23.53 -4.33
C MET A 149 16.05 -23.10 -5.80
N THR A 150 17.02 -23.63 -6.54
CA THR A 150 17.07 -23.56 -8.00
C THR A 150 16.80 -24.95 -8.57
N GLY A 151 15.85 -25.04 -9.50
CA GLY A 151 15.53 -26.23 -10.24
C GLY A 151 15.57 -25.98 -11.74
N TYR A 152 15.62 -27.05 -12.53
CA TYR A 152 15.56 -26.98 -13.98
C TYR A 152 14.58 -28.01 -14.51
N PHE A 153 13.87 -27.71 -15.59
CA PHE A 153 13.08 -28.74 -16.26
C PHE A 153 13.17 -28.70 -17.78
N GLU A 154 12.94 -29.87 -18.36
CA GLU A 154 12.72 -30.10 -19.79
C GLU A 154 11.59 -31.12 -19.95
N ILE A 155 11.05 -31.23 -21.16
CA ILE A 155 9.94 -32.09 -21.50
C ILE A 155 10.44 -33.18 -22.43
N TYR A 156 10.28 -34.43 -22.02
CA TYR A 156 10.45 -35.59 -22.88
C TYR A 156 9.10 -35.97 -23.48
N VAL A 157 9.08 -36.14 -24.81
CA VAL A 157 7.91 -36.59 -25.56
C VAL A 157 8.27 -37.85 -26.35
N GLU A 158 7.38 -38.84 -26.37
CA GLU A 158 7.59 -40.11 -27.06
C GLU A 158 6.30 -40.56 -27.77
N ASP A 159 6.47 -41.10 -28.98
CA ASP A 159 5.38 -41.63 -29.79
C ASP A 159 5.16 -43.13 -29.57
N GLY A 160 4.05 -43.67 -30.09
CA GLY A 160 3.71 -45.09 -29.94
C GLY A 160 4.69 -46.09 -30.59
N ASN A 161 5.69 -45.63 -31.34
CA ASN A 161 6.77 -46.45 -31.89
C ASN A 161 8.06 -46.38 -31.07
N GLY A 162 8.06 -45.64 -29.95
CA GLY A 162 9.22 -45.44 -29.09
C GLY A 162 10.22 -44.41 -29.61
N GLN A 163 9.81 -43.55 -30.55
CA GLN A 163 10.63 -42.43 -31.01
C GLN A 163 10.37 -41.22 -30.12
N GLY A 164 11.40 -40.68 -29.49
CA GLY A 164 11.27 -39.55 -28.55
C GLY A 164 12.17 -38.35 -28.83
N ALA A 165 11.84 -37.22 -28.19
CA ALA A 165 12.58 -35.96 -28.25
C ALA A 165 12.48 -35.19 -26.92
N ILE A 166 13.39 -34.24 -26.73
CA ILE A 166 13.45 -33.37 -25.54
C ILE A 166 13.26 -31.91 -25.97
N TYR A 167 12.51 -31.15 -25.16
CA TYR A 167 12.30 -29.72 -25.31
C TYR A 167 12.49 -28.98 -23.97
N PRO A 168 13.24 -27.85 -23.92
CA PRO A 168 14.05 -27.30 -25.01
C PRO A 168 15.30 -28.16 -25.27
N ARG A 169 15.85 -28.10 -26.48
CA ARG A 169 16.97 -28.98 -26.88
C ARG A 169 18.34 -28.57 -26.34
N HIS A 170 18.52 -27.28 -26.01
CA HIS A 170 19.83 -26.71 -25.69
C HIS A 170 19.94 -26.31 -24.23
N GLU A 171 18.95 -25.58 -23.71
CA GLU A 171 18.96 -25.02 -22.38
C GLU A 171 17.66 -25.40 -21.67
N LYS A 172 17.79 -25.90 -20.44
CA LYS A 172 16.64 -26.26 -19.61
C LYS A 172 15.96 -24.99 -19.13
N ILE A 173 14.66 -25.09 -18.83
CA ILE A 173 13.93 -23.98 -18.24
C ILE A 173 14.29 -23.91 -16.76
N THR A 174 14.82 -22.77 -16.34
CA THR A 174 15.20 -22.51 -14.94
C THR A 174 13.98 -22.12 -14.12
N LEU A 175 13.90 -22.66 -12.91
CA LEU A 175 12.95 -22.29 -11.86
C LEU A 175 13.75 -21.87 -10.64
N GLN A 176 13.41 -20.72 -10.06
CA GLN A 176 14.04 -20.22 -8.85
C GLN A 176 12.97 -19.74 -7.88
N THR A 177 13.14 -20.13 -6.63
CA THR A 177 12.32 -19.68 -5.49
C THR A 177 13.13 -18.76 -4.59
N PRO A 178 12.52 -17.73 -4.00
CA PRO A 178 13.23 -16.85 -3.09
C PRO A 178 13.75 -17.60 -1.84
N GLY A 179 14.94 -17.22 -1.41
CA GLY A 179 15.51 -17.56 -0.11
C GLY A 179 14.83 -16.82 1.03
N ALA A 180 15.35 -17.01 2.25
CA ALA A 180 14.95 -16.17 3.37
C ALA A 180 15.60 -14.78 3.19
N PRO A 181 14.82 -13.68 3.25
CA PRO A 181 15.41 -12.34 3.31
C PRO A 181 16.29 -12.23 4.56
N THR A 182 17.35 -11.44 4.45
CA THR A 182 18.16 -11.05 5.60
C THR A 182 17.80 -9.62 5.98
N ASP A 183 17.67 -9.33 7.27
CA ASP A 183 17.41 -7.96 7.75
C ASP A 183 18.70 -7.10 7.75
N GLU A 184 19.75 -7.58 7.06
CA GLU A 184 21.12 -7.03 7.09
C GLU A 184 21.32 -5.86 6.13
N LEU A 185 20.58 -5.83 5.02
CA LEU A 185 20.56 -4.73 4.06
C LEU A 185 19.14 -4.24 3.89
N VAL A 186 18.91 -2.96 4.18
CA VAL A 186 17.59 -2.34 4.03
C VAL A 186 17.66 -1.10 3.16
N ILE A 187 16.52 -0.76 2.55
CA ILE A 187 16.30 0.59 2.03
C ILE A 187 16.08 1.48 3.26
N ASN A 188 16.94 2.48 3.44
CA ASN A 188 16.96 3.31 4.65
C ASN A 188 16.30 4.67 4.45
N GLU A 189 16.52 5.29 3.30
CA GLU A 189 16.01 6.62 2.97
C GLU A 189 15.91 6.74 1.45
N PHE A 190 14.96 7.51 0.94
CA PHE A 190 14.96 7.91 -0.46
C PHE A 190 14.37 9.30 -0.63
N LEU A 191 14.78 9.97 -1.71
CA LEU A 191 14.26 11.27 -2.12
C LEU A 191 13.82 11.17 -3.58
N ALA A 192 12.51 11.23 -3.83
CA ALA A 192 11.93 11.08 -5.17
C ALA A 192 11.78 12.41 -5.93
N LYS A 193 12.22 13.52 -5.31
CA LYS A 193 12.33 14.82 -5.97
C LYS A 193 13.36 15.68 -5.24
N ASN A 194 14.54 15.75 -5.81
CA ASN A 194 15.66 16.53 -5.30
C ASN A 194 15.78 17.82 -6.14
N ASP A 195 15.42 18.98 -5.58
CA ASP A 195 15.59 20.26 -6.26
C ASP A 195 16.82 21.01 -5.70
N GLU A 196 17.14 20.85 -4.40
CA GLU A 196 18.21 21.62 -3.71
C GLU A 196 19.04 20.85 -2.67
N THR A 197 18.65 19.64 -2.24
CA THR A 197 19.24 18.92 -1.08
C THR A 197 20.69 18.49 -1.29
N ASN A 198 20.95 17.59 -2.25
CA ASN A 198 22.28 17.02 -2.48
C ASN A 198 22.56 16.86 -3.97
N MET A 199 23.75 17.31 -4.41
CA MET A 199 24.19 17.15 -5.79
C MET A 199 24.93 15.83 -5.96
N ASP A 200 24.77 15.22 -7.12
CA ASP A 200 25.59 14.09 -7.56
C ASP A 200 26.99 14.53 -8.05
N GLU A 201 27.76 13.56 -8.56
CA GLU A 201 29.10 13.79 -9.10
C GLU A 201 29.13 14.62 -10.40
N ALA A 202 28.01 14.70 -11.13
CA ALA A 202 27.84 15.53 -12.33
C ALA A 202 27.40 16.96 -11.99
N GLY A 203 26.95 17.19 -10.76
CA GLY A 203 26.44 18.46 -10.27
C GLY A 203 24.94 18.66 -10.55
N GLU A 204 24.21 17.56 -10.68
CA GLU A 204 22.77 17.50 -10.86
C GLU A 204 22.08 17.13 -9.55
N TYR A 205 20.82 17.53 -9.39
CA TYR A 205 20.00 17.21 -8.23
C TYR A 205 19.04 16.09 -8.65
N ASP A 206 19.50 14.85 -8.54
CA ASP A 206 18.74 13.67 -8.94
C ASP A 206 18.11 12.96 -7.76
N ASP A 207 17.06 12.20 -8.06
CA ASP A 207 16.43 11.32 -7.09
C ASP A 207 17.45 10.29 -6.62
N TRP A 208 17.29 9.78 -5.40
CA TRP A 208 18.23 8.78 -4.88
C TRP A 208 17.56 7.85 -3.89
N ILE A 209 18.17 6.67 -3.75
CA ILE A 209 17.86 5.67 -2.75
C ILE A 209 19.12 5.44 -1.91
N GLU A 210 18.96 5.38 -0.60
CA GLU A 210 19.99 4.99 0.34
C GLU A 210 19.76 3.57 0.84
N ILE A 211 20.82 2.77 0.83
CA ILE A 211 20.86 1.43 1.42
C ILE A 211 21.70 1.48 2.69
N TYR A 212 21.18 0.89 3.75
CA TYR A 212 21.86 0.78 5.04
C TYR A 212 22.20 -0.68 5.37
N ASN A 213 23.44 -0.90 5.80
CA ASN A 213 23.89 -2.17 6.35
C ASN A 213 23.66 -2.19 7.87
N THR A 214 22.63 -2.90 8.32
CA THR A 214 22.26 -3.01 9.74
C THR A 214 23.17 -3.97 10.52
N SER A 215 24.00 -4.74 9.80
CA SER A 215 24.83 -5.79 10.37
C SER A 215 26.15 -5.26 10.94
N GLY A 216 26.86 -6.12 11.67
CA GLY A 216 28.18 -5.84 12.21
C GLY A 216 29.35 -6.20 11.28
N GLU A 217 29.07 -6.60 10.03
CA GLU A 217 30.07 -7.07 9.06
C GLU A 217 29.92 -6.33 7.72
N ASP A 218 31.00 -6.26 6.93
CA ASP A 218 30.96 -5.65 5.60
C ASP A 218 30.20 -6.56 4.63
N ILE A 219 29.33 -5.99 3.80
CA ILE A 219 28.50 -6.72 2.82
C ILE A 219 28.88 -6.31 1.40
N ASP A 220 29.05 -7.28 0.50
CA ASP A 220 29.25 -7.04 -0.93
C ASP A 220 27.91 -7.02 -1.66
N LEU A 221 27.54 -5.90 -2.27
CA LEU A 221 26.31 -5.74 -3.04
C LEU A 221 26.50 -6.11 -4.52
N SER A 222 27.69 -6.52 -4.95
CA SER A 222 27.97 -6.86 -6.35
C SER A 222 26.97 -7.89 -6.91
N GLY A 223 26.34 -7.57 -8.04
CA GLY A 223 25.41 -8.48 -8.71
C GLY A 223 23.98 -8.50 -8.14
N MET A 224 23.72 -7.87 -7.00
CA MET A 224 22.36 -7.60 -6.50
C MET A 224 21.61 -6.64 -7.44
N TYR A 225 20.31 -6.44 -7.21
CA TYR A 225 19.48 -5.59 -8.05
C TYR A 225 18.68 -4.56 -7.25
N LEU A 226 18.42 -3.41 -7.88
CA LEU A 226 17.38 -2.46 -7.47
C LEU A 226 16.30 -2.37 -8.54
N THR A 227 15.06 -2.16 -8.11
CA THR A 227 13.93 -1.99 -9.01
C THR A 227 12.87 -1.06 -8.42
N ASP A 228 12.16 -0.37 -9.31
CA ASP A 228 10.93 0.39 -9.06
C ASP A 228 9.66 -0.36 -9.56
N LYS A 229 9.79 -1.66 -9.87
CA LYS A 229 8.75 -2.47 -10.54
C LYS A 229 8.64 -3.87 -9.95
N SER A 230 7.47 -4.16 -9.36
CA SER A 230 7.18 -5.46 -8.73
C SER A 230 7.14 -6.64 -9.71
N ASP A 231 6.97 -6.38 -11.01
CA ASP A 231 6.96 -7.38 -12.09
C ASP A 231 8.31 -7.54 -12.80
N ASN A 232 9.32 -6.76 -12.41
CA ASN A 232 10.68 -6.85 -12.93
C ASN A 232 11.71 -6.61 -11.80
N LEU A 233 12.03 -7.64 -11.04
CA LEU A 233 12.95 -7.55 -9.89
C LEU A 233 14.42 -7.32 -10.27
N THR A 234 14.79 -7.54 -11.53
CA THR A 234 16.17 -7.42 -12.03
C THR A 234 16.37 -6.18 -12.92
N LYS A 235 15.66 -5.07 -12.64
CA LYS A 235 15.62 -3.90 -13.53
C LYS A 235 16.98 -3.20 -13.67
N TRP A 236 17.65 -2.94 -12.55
CA TRP A 236 19.01 -2.41 -12.51
C TRP A 236 19.88 -3.30 -11.62
N GLN A 237 21.10 -3.60 -12.08
CA GLN A 237 22.03 -4.49 -11.37
C GLN A 237 23.22 -3.69 -10.84
N PHE A 238 23.57 -3.91 -9.57
CA PHE A 238 24.81 -3.40 -9.01
C PHE A 238 26.02 -3.94 -9.80
N PRO A 239 27.01 -3.08 -10.10
CA PRO A 239 28.17 -3.48 -10.89
C PRO A 239 28.98 -4.56 -10.18
N TYR A 240 29.44 -5.55 -10.95
CA TYR A 240 30.44 -6.50 -10.47
C TYR A 240 31.77 -5.78 -10.24
N GLY A 241 32.34 -5.89 -9.04
CA GLY A 241 33.64 -5.27 -8.75
C GLY A 241 33.91 -4.90 -7.30
N GLY A 242 33.05 -5.34 -6.36
CA GLY A 242 33.20 -5.08 -4.93
C GLY A 242 32.55 -3.78 -4.51
N VAL A 243 31.24 -3.63 -4.77
CA VAL A 243 30.42 -2.60 -4.11
C VAL A 243 30.28 -3.01 -2.64
N MET A 244 31.32 -2.72 -1.86
CA MET A 244 31.40 -3.09 -0.44
C MET A 244 30.74 -2.01 0.40
N LEU A 245 29.75 -2.39 1.18
CA LEU A 245 29.12 -1.55 2.18
C LEU A 245 29.63 -1.96 3.57
N GLU A 246 30.37 -1.06 4.22
CA GLU A 246 30.92 -1.31 5.55
C GLU A 246 29.83 -1.59 6.59
N ALA A 247 30.17 -2.30 7.66
CA ALA A 247 29.28 -2.50 8.81
C ALA A 247 28.70 -1.18 9.34
N GLY A 248 27.37 -1.04 9.40
CA GLY A 248 26.72 0.21 9.78
C GLY A 248 26.88 1.35 8.77
N GLY A 249 27.31 1.06 7.54
CA GLY A 249 27.50 2.03 6.48
C GLY A 249 26.24 2.31 5.66
N TYR A 250 26.26 3.43 4.95
CA TYR A 250 25.20 3.93 4.07
C TYR A 250 25.72 4.02 2.63
N LEU A 251 24.91 3.61 1.65
CA LEU A 251 25.24 3.68 0.23
C LEU A 251 24.14 4.43 -0.53
N LEU A 252 24.51 5.53 -1.17
CA LEU A 252 23.62 6.25 -2.08
C LEU A 252 23.67 5.64 -3.49
N VAL A 253 22.50 5.52 -4.09
CA VAL A 253 22.31 5.12 -5.49
C VAL A 253 21.38 6.14 -6.16
N TRP A 254 21.89 6.81 -7.18
CA TRP A 254 21.17 7.84 -7.95
C TRP A 254 20.17 7.20 -8.90
N CYS A 255 18.95 7.74 -8.93
CA CYS A 255 17.84 7.28 -9.75
C CYS A 255 17.51 8.33 -10.81
N ASP A 256 18.28 8.32 -11.89
CA ASP A 256 18.38 9.42 -12.85
C ASP A 256 18.23 9.00 -14.32
N GLU A 257 18.09 7.71 -14.62
CA GLU A 257 18.12 7.15 -15.98
C GLU A 257 19.43 7.45 -16.76
N ASP A 258 20.54 7.79 -16.08
CA ASP A 258 21.81 8.17 -16.72
C ASP A 258 23.02 7.35 -16.23
N GLN A 259 23.06 6.09 -16.66
CA GLN A 259 24.15 5.16 -16.36
C GLN A 259 25.53 5.58 -16.94
N GLU A 260 25.61 6.63 -17.77
CA GLU A 260 26.89 7.13 -18.27
C GLU A 260 27.67 7.92 -17.20
N GLN A 261 26.98 8.41 -16.15
CA GLN A 261 27.58 9.23 -15.10
C GLN A 261 28.36 8.44 -14.07
N GLY A 262 27.96 7.20 -13.80
CA GLY A 262 28.64 6.39 -12.81
C GLY A 262 28.02 5.02 -12.60
N ALA A 263 28.72 4.20 -11.81
CA ALA A 263 28.33 2.82 -11.56
C ALA A 263 27.16 2.69 -10.57
N LEU A 264 26.80 3.78 -9.88
CA LEU A 264 25.70 3.88 -8.92
C LEU A 264 24.55 4.78 -9.43
N HIS A 265 24.43 4.90 -10.76
CA HIS A 265 23.33 5.59 -11.42
C HIS A 265 22.41 4.54 -12.07
N THR A 266 21.13 4.57 -11.73
CA THR A 266 20.16 3.56 -12.17
C THR A 266 19.60 3.85 -13.56
N ASN A 267 18.97 2.84 -14.16
CA ASN A 267 18.25 3.01 -15.43
C ASN A 267 16.79 3.42 -15.22
N PHE A 268 16.46 4.04 -14.08
CA PHE A 268 15.13 4.49 -13.72
C PHE A 268 15.16 5.75 -12.84
N LYS A 269 14.04 6.47 -12.78
CA LYS A 269 13.79 7.57 -11.83
C LYS A 269 12.67 7.21 -10.87
N LEU A 270 12.53 7.99 -9.79
CA LEU A 270 11.43 7.80 -8.85
C LEU A 270 10.21 8.68 -9.20
N SER A 271 9.01 8.19 -8.89
CA SER A 271 7.76 8.92 -9.09
C SER A 271 7.32 9.66 -7.84
N THR A 272 7.03 10.96 -7.98
CA THR A 272 6.45 11.78 -6.90
C THR A 272 5.00 11.42 -6.55
N GLU A 273 4.30 10.63 -7.35
CA GLU A 273 2.93 10.19 -7.07
C GLU A 273 2.88 8.89 -6.24
N GLY A 274 4.04 8.27 -6.00
CA GLY A 274 4.18 7.00 -5.28
C GLY A 274 4.34 5.79 -6.19
N GLU A 275 5.21 4.87 -5.79
CA GLU A 275 5.43 3.59 -6.47
C GLU A 275 6.05 2.54 -5.53
N PHE A 276 6.60 1.47 -6.10
CA PHE A 276 7.26 0.37 -5.40
C PHE A 276 8.77 0.50 -5.55
N ILE A 277 9.56 0.17 -4.53
CA ILE A 277 11.01 0.03 -4.59
C ILE A 277 11.38 -1.31 -3.93
N ALA A 278 12.32 -2.05 -4.51
CA ALA A 278 12.89 -3.23 -3.87
C ALA A 278 14.38 -3.38 -4.11
N LEU A 279 15.07 -3.86 -3.07
CA LEU A 279 16.39 -4.44 -3.12
C LEU A 279 16.26 -5.95 -3.26
N THR A 280 16.83 -6.51 -4.32
CA THR A 280 16.76 -7.95 -4.64
C THR A 280 18.16 -8.55 -4.60
N ALA A 281 18.30 -9.74 -4.02
CA ALA A 281 19.56 -10.47 -3.92
C ALA A 281 20.11 -10.87 -5.31
N GLU A 282 21.35 -11.36 -5.34
CA GLU A 282 22.05 -11.77 -6.59
C GLU A 282 21.30 -12.85 -7.38
N ASP A 283 20.45 -13.66 -6.72
CA ASP A 283 19.61 -14.67 -7.37
C ASP A 283 18.49 -14.08 -8.25
N GLY A 284 18.23 -12.76 -8.15
CA GLY A 284 17.24 -12.05 -8.95
C GLY A 284 15.79 -12.30 -8.57
N VAL A 285 15.52 -13.05 -7.49
CA VAL A 285 14.15 -13.40 -7.05
C VAL A 285 13.91 -13.16 -5.56
N THR A 286 14.94 -13.19 -4.72
CA THR A 286 14.83 -12.93 -3.28
C THR A 286 14.82 -11.44 -3.03
N ILE A 287 13.67 -10.88 -2.64
CA ILE A 287 13.58 -9.50 -2.17
C ILE A 287 14.18 -9.46 -0.75
N THR A 288 15.25 -8.70 -0.57
CA THR A 288 15.87 -8.46 0.75
C THR A 288 15.08 -7.42 1.53
N ASP A 289 14.72 -6.32 0.88
CA ASP A 289 13.85 -5.29 1.45
C ASP A 289 13.03 -4.59 0.36
N SER A 290 11.86 -4.09 0.72
CA SER A 290 11.00 -3.36 -0.21
C SER A 290 10.07 -2.39 0.50
N ILE A 291 9.64 -1.38 -0.24
CA ILE A 291 8.62 -0.43 0.20
C ILE A 291 7.69 -0.09 -0.96
N THR A 292 6.40 0.09 -0.66
CA THR A 292 5.47 0.81 -1.53
C THR A 292 5.14 2.13 -0.86
N PHE A 293 5.40 3.25 -1.54
CA PHE A 293 5.27 4.59 -0.98
C PHE A 293 4.22 5.41 -1.73
N GLY A 294 3.73 6.47 -1.08
CA GLY A 294 2.72 7.38 -1.61
C GLY A 294 3.31 8.67 -2.19
N GLN A 295 2.49 9.72 -2.27
CA GLN A 295 2.90 11.01 -2.79
C GLN A 295 4.12 11.59 -2.04
N GLN A 296 5.06 12.18 -2.77
CA GLN A 296 6.29 12.79 -2.27
C GLN A 296 6.32 14.30 -2.55
N SER A 297 7.08 15.04 -1.73
CA SER A 297 7.33 16.48 -1.90
C SER A 297 8.78 16.73 -2.32
N ALA A 298 9.04 17.88 -2.91
CA ALA A 298 10.41 18.29 -3.23
C ALA A 298 11.22 18.45 -1.94
N ASP A 299 12.45 17.95 -1.93
CA ASP A 299 13.45 18.12 -0.88
C ASP A 299 13.04 17.56 0.50
N VAL A 300 11.99 16.74 0.55
CA VAL A 300 11.56 15.98 1.74
C VAL A 300 11.74 14.51 1.43
N SER A 301 12.66 13.84 2.11
CA SER A 301 12.91 12.42 1.92
C SER A 301 11.95 11.59 2.76
N PHE A 302 11.88 10.30 2.46
CA PHE A 302 11.14 9.32 3.25
C PHE A 302 12.13 8.27 3.73
N GLY A 303 12.26 8.11 5.05
CA GLY A 303 13.30 7.28 5.65
C GLY A 303 12.87 6.51 6.89
N ARG A 304 13.65 5.49 7.25
CA ARG A 304 13.48 4.65 8.43
C ARG A 304 13.96 5.38 9.68
N MET A 305 13.21 5.32 10.78
CA MET A 305 13.59 5.97 12.04
C MET A 305 13.25 5.11 13.28
N PRO A 306 14.26 4.62 14.02
CA PRO A 306 15.69 4.75 13.75
C PRO A 306 16.10 4.02 12.45
N ASP A 307 17.31 4.30 11.95
CA ASP A 307 17.89 3.60 10.79
C ASP A 307 17.74 2.09 10.92
N GLY A 308 17.38 1.41 9.83
CA GLY A 308 17.16 -0.04 9.86
C GLY A 308 15.82 -0.50 10.45
N SER A 309 15.03 0.36 11.09
CA SER A 309 13.75 -0.03 11.70
C SER A 309 12.59 -0.12 10.71
N ASP A 310 11.49 -0.77 11.08
CA ASP A 310 10.29 -0.85 10.23
C ASP A 310 9.42 0.42 10.25
N GLN A 311 9.87 1.50 10.91
CA GLN A 311 9.12 2.75 11.03
C GLN A 311 9.59 3.73 9.96
N TRP A 312 8.72 4.05 9.01
CA TRP A 312 8.98 5.04 7.96
C TRP A 312 8.33 6.37 8.29
N MET A 313 9.00 7.46 7.94
CA MET A 313 8.51 8.82 8.13
C MET A 313 9.14 9.79 7.13
N PHE A 314 8.47 10.91 6.90
CA PHE A 314 9.04 12.01 6.15
C PHE A 314 10.12 12.73 6.98
N LEU A 315 11.23 13.07 6.33
CA LEU A 315 12.34 13.80 6.91
C LEU A 315 12.47 15.14 6.15
N ASP A 316 12.20 16.24 6.85
CA ASP A 316 12.33 17.60 6.30
C ASP A 316 13.80 18.01 6.08
N GLU A 317 14.73 17.31 6.72
CA GLU A 317 16.17 17.44 6.55
C GLU A 317 16.72 16.07 6.10
N PRO A 318 16.76 15.78 4.78
CA PRO A 318 17.29 14.52 4.29
C PRO A 318 18.75 14.30 4.72
N SER A 319 19.13 13.04 4.91
CA SER A 319 20.41 12.66 5.52
C SER A 319 21.33 11.82 4.63
N PRO A 320 21.52 12.17 3.33
CA PRO A 320 22.19 11.32 2.36
C PRO A 320 23.62 10.93 2.78
N GLY A 321 23.84 9.62 2.89
CA GLY A 321 25.10 8.99 3.26
C GLY A 321 25.38 8.97 4.77
N THR A 322 24.41 9.29 5.61
CA THR A 322 24.56 9.40 7.07
C THR A 322 23.32 8.88 7.81
N ALA A 323 23.45 8.71 9.13
CA ALA A 323 22.33 8.28 9.96
C ALA A 323 21.16 9.27 9.91
N ASN A 324 19.94 8.76 9.76
CA ASN A 324 18.74 9.57 9.84
C ASN A 324 18.65 10.19 11.25
N SER A 325 18.41 11.50 11.32
CA SER A 325 18.27 12.22 12.59
C SER A 325 16.84 12.73 12.78
N THR A 326 16.41 12.72 14.03
CA THR A 326 15.14 13.30 14.49
C THR A 326 15.41 14.56 15.32
N ASP A 327 16.41 15.38 14.97
CA ASP A 327 16.66 16.61 15.73
C ASP A 327 15.40 17.53 15.82
N ASP A 328 14.39 17.30 14.96
CA ASP A 328 13.08 17.92 14.98
C ASP A 328 11.94 17.10 15.62
N PHE A 329 12.13 15.87 16.10
CA PHE A 329 11.11 15.13 16.84
C PHE A 329 11.43 15.09 18.32
N ILE A 330 10.39 15.29 19.14
CA ILE A 330 10.49 15.14 20.59
C ILE A 330 9.55 14.04 21.07
N SER A 331 9.85 13.51 22.24
CA SER A 331 8.96 12.58 22.93
C SER A 331 8.34 13.25 24.14
N ILE A 332 7.01 13.23 24.23
CA ILE A 332 6.24 13.80 25.33
C ILE A 332 5.52 12.65 26.03
N GLU A 333 5.78 12.49 27.33
CA GLU A 333 5.10 11.52 28.17
C GLU A 333 3.74 12.08 28.61
N VAL A 334 2.66 11.41 28.21
CA VAL A 334 1.29 11.75 28.58
C VAL A 334 0.80 10.72 29.61
N GLU A 335 0.54 11.19 30.83
CA GLU A 335 0.03 10.36 31.92
C GLU A 335 -1.49 10.15 31.81
N ASN A 336 -1.95 8.98 32.23
CA ASN A 336 -3.38 8.65 32.30
C ASN A 336 -3.74 8.02 33.65
N THR A 337 -4.98 8.27 34.10
CA THR A 337 -5.55 7.69 35.33
C THR A 337 -6.67 6.69 35.01
N PRO A 338 -7.03 5.78 35.94
CA PRO A 338 -8.17 4.89 35.75
C PRO A 338 -9.47 5.69 35.59
N GLY A 339 -10.25 5.39 34.56
CA GLY A 339 -11.49 6.09 34.25
C GLY A 339 -11.34 7.06 33.08
N TRP A 340 -12.14 8.12 33.10
CA TRP A 340 -12.23 9.10 32.02
C TRP A 340 -11.14 10.16 32.15
N ASN A 341 -10.40 10.39 31.07
CA ASN A 341 -9.35 11.40 30.97
C ASN A 341 -9.67 12.35 29.82
N LEU A 342 -9.15 13.58 29.90
CA LEU A 342 -9.15 14.51 28.79
C LEU A 342 -7.78 14.46 28.11
N VAL A 343 -7.76 14.12 26.83
CA VAL A 343 -6.54 13.94 26.04
C VAL A 343 -6.56 14.83 24.80
N GLY A 344 -5.40 15.04 24.19
CA GLY A 344 -5.26 15.75 22.92
C GLY A 344 -3.89 15.50 22.29
N LEU A 345 -3.63 16.13 21.15
CA LEU A 345 -2.35 16.00 20.45
C LEU A 345 -1.41 17.15 20.81
N PRO A 346 -0.23 16.86 21.37
CA PRO A 346 0.80 17.86 21.60
C PRO A 346 1.82 17.99 20.47
N LEU A 347 1.82 17.08 19.50
CA LEU A 347 2.81 16.95 18.44
C LEU A 347 2.10 16.71 17.11
N GLU A 348 2.72 17.07 16.00
CA GLU A 348 2.28 16.61 14.69
C GLU A 348 2.66 15.13 14.55
N ILE A 349 1.64 14.28 14.41
CA ILE A 349 1.79 12.82 14.34
C ILE A 349 0.96 12.33 13.16
N GLU A 350 1.59 11.60 12.23
CA GLU A 350 0.94 11.13 11.00
C GLU A 350 -0.22 10.17 11.29
N ASN A 351 0.00 9.17 12.15
CA ASN A 351 -1.04 8.23 12.57
C ASN A 351 -1.64 8.61 13.93
N ALA A 352 -2.53 9.60 13.92
CA ALA A 352 -3.21 10.11 15.10
C ALA A 352 -4.43 9.28 15.57
N SER A 353 -4.51 7.98 15.20
CA SER A 353 -5.54 7.09 15.73
C SER A 353 -5.36 6.88 17.23
N TYR A 354 -6.42 7.00 18.03
CA TYR A 354 -6.29 6.82 19.49
C TYR A 354 -5.82 5.41 19.88
N SER A 355 -6.09 4.40 19.05
CA SER A 355 -5.61 3.03 19.31
C SER A 355 -4.11 2.88 19.08
N ASN A 356 -3.54 3.74 18.23
CA ASN A 356 -2.10 3.80 18.00
C ASN A 356 -1.41 4.63 19.09
N LEU A 357 -1.97 5.81 19.39
CA LEU A 357 -1.42 6.74 20.36
C LEU A 357 -1.58 6.28 21.81
N PHE A 358 -2.67 5.59 22.13
CA PHE A 358 -3.03 5.17 23.49
C PHE A 358 -3.51 3.71 23.48
N PRO A 359 -2.63 2.73 23.27
CA PRO A 359 -3.00 1.32 23.13
C PRO A 359 -3.64 0.72 24.40
N GLU A 360 -3.36 1.31 25.57
CA GLU A 360 -3.93 0.92 26.87
C GLU A 360 -5.34 1.47 27.13
N SER A 361 -5.87 2.28 26.20
CA SER A 361 -7.22 2.85 26.31
C SER A 361 -8.31 1.80 26.03
N ILE A 362 -9.53 2.09 26.47
CA ILE A 362 -10.68 1.24 26.21
C ILE A 362 -11.21 1.55 24.81
N GLU A 363 -11.30 0.52 23.97
CA GLU A 363 -11.83 0.61 22.61
C GLU A 363 -13.23 1.26 22.57
N GLY A 364 -13.46 2.14 21.59
CA GLY A 364 -14.73 2.82 21.36
C GLY A 364 -15.05 3.91 22.38
N THR A 365 -14.04 4.41 23.10
CA THR A 365 -14.23 5.44 24.14
C THR A 365 -13.67 6.82 23.79
N LEU A 366 -13.17 7.04 22.58
CA LEU A 366 -12.77 8.38 22.14
C LEU A 366 -14.02 9.20 21.80
N TYR A 367 -14.22 10.34 22.47
CA TYR A 367 -15.32 11.27 22.17
C TYR A 367 -14.85 12.72 22.06
N SER A 368 -15.16 13.36 20.94
CA SER A 368 -15.12 14.82 20.81
C SER A 368 -16.43 15.44 21.31
N PHE A 369 -16.52 16.77 21.22
CA PHE A 369 -17.71 17.51 21.61
C PHE A 369 -18.09 18.59 20.59
N ASP A 370 -19.32 18.49 20.08
CA ASP A 370 -20.03 19.56 19.39
C ASP A 370 -21.48 19.52 19.85
N ASN A 371 -21.77 20.31 20.90
CA ASN A 371 -23.06 20.37 21.63
C ASN A 371 -23.52 19.05 22.30
N THR A 372 -23.07 17.91 21.79
CA THR A 372 -23.20 16.55 22.29
C THR A 372 -21.86 15.84 22.13
N TYR A 373 -21.69 14.72 22.84
CA TYR A 373 -20.55 13.84 22.61
C TYR A 373 -20.69 13.11 21.29
N ILE A 374 -19.64 13.16 20.48
CA ILE A 374 -19.55 12.51 19.18
C ILE A 374 -18.43 11.46 19.28
N PRO A 375 -18.71 10.18 18.96
CA PRO A 375 -17.66 9.16 18.94
C PRO A 375 -16.70 9.42 17.78
N ASP A 376 -15.41 9.32 18.05
CA ASP A 376 -14.33 9.49 17.06
C ASP A 376 -13.35 8.31 17.12
N SER A 377 -12.43 8.29 16.16
CA SER A 377 -11.31 7.34 16.13
C SER A 377 -9.94 7.98 15.93
N ILE A 378 -9.89 9.27 15.60
CA ILE A 378 -8.67 10.00 15.25
C ILE A 378 -8.68 11.31 16.01
N LEU A 379 -7.53 11.70 16.59
CA LEU A 379 -7.37 12.99 17.21
C LEU A 379 -6.95 14.03 16.16
N ILE A 380 -7.44 15.26 16.31
CA ILE A 380 -7.10 16.40 15.46
C ILE A 380 -6.39 17.46 16.30
N LEU A 381 -5.35 18.08 15.75
CA LEU A 381 -4.60 19.15 16.42
C LEU A 381 -5.55 20.25 16.92
N GLY A 382 -5.33 20.71 18.15
CA GLY A 382 -6.11 21.78 18.78
C GLY A 382 -7.43 21.34 19.41
N TYR A 383 -7.92 20.14 19.09
CA TYR A 383 -9.11 19.57 19.70
C TYR A 383 -8.76 18.68 20.89
N GLY A 384 -9.56 18.77 21.95
CA GLY A 384 -9.50 17.85 23.07
C GLY A 384 -10.55 16.75 22.95
N TYR A 385 -10.31 15.64 23.64
CA TYR A 385 -11.14 14.45 23.57
C TYR A 385 -11.31 13.82 24.96
N TRP A 386 -12.43 13.15 25.18
CA TRP A 386 -12.55 12.16 26.24
C TRP A 386 -11.96 10.84 25.77
N LEU A 387 -11.19 10.20 26.65
CA LEU A 387 -10.71 8.83 26.43
C LEU A 387 -10.70 8.08 27.78
N LYS A 388 -11.06 6.79 27.76
CA LYS A 388 -11.20 6.00 28.99
C LYS A 388 -10.08 4.96 29.12
N PHE A 389 -9.58 4.77 30.33
CA PHE A 389 -8.53 3.79 30.66
C PHE A 389 -8.95 2.88 31.81
N ASN A 390 -8.45 1.64 31.84
CA ASN A 390 -8.69 0.71 32.95
C ASN A 390 -7.73 0.92 34.12
N ASN A 391 -6.49 1.29 33.84
CA ASN A 391 -5.40 1.40 34.80
C ASN A 391 -4.73 2.77 34.68
N ALA A 392 -3.98 3.16 35.72
CA ALA A 392 -3.06 4.29 35.62
C ALA A 392 -1.86 3.88 34.76
N GLY A 393 -1.29 4.83 34.01
CA GLY A 393 -0.13 4.61 33.16
C GLY A 393 0.37 5.90 32.55
N SER A 394 1.29 5.76 31.61
CA SER A 394 1.73 6.83 30.74
C SER A 394 1.96 6.29 29.33
N THR A 395 1.90 7.15 28.32
CA THR A 395 2.30 6.83 26.96
C THR A 395 3.21 7.92 26.41
N ALA A 396 4.34 7.51 25.84
CA ALA A 396 5.26 8.42 25.17
C ALA A 396 4.76 8.66 23.75
N LEU A 397 4.40 9.91 23.45
CA LEU A 397 4.04 10.34 22.10
C LEU A 397 5.28 10.94 21.44
N THR A 398 5.62 10.46 20.24
CA THR A 398 6.75 10.96 19.45
C THR A 398 6.23 11.61 18.17
N GLY A 399 6.71 12.81 17.86
CA GLY A 399 6.19 13.65 16.79
C GLY A 399 6.94 14.99 16.69
N ILE A 400 6.57 15.81 15.71
CA ILE A 400 7.17 17.14 15.49
C ILE A 400 6.59 18.13 16.51
N PRO A 401 7.42 18.97 17.18
CA PRO A 401 6.95 19.93 18.14
C PRO A 401 6.20 21.08 17.48
N ILE A 402 5.00 21.33 17.99
CA ILE A 402 4.15 22.47 17.68
C ILE A 402 4.55 23.63 18.59
N ASN A 403 5.01 24.73 17.98
CA ASN A 403 5.37 25.95 18.70
C ASN A 403 4.23 26.98 18.73
N GLU A 404 3.29 26.89 17.80
CA GLU A 404 2.14 27.79 17.69
C GLU A 404 0.97 27.06 17.05
N LEU A 405 -0.24 27.31 17.56
CA LEU A 405 -1.46 26.66 17.09
C LEU A 405 -2.64 27.63 17.18
N THR A 406 -3.37 27.78 16.07
CA THR A 406 -4.63 28.53 16.03
C THR A 406 -5.81 27.57 16.12
N ILE A 407 -6.73 27.84 17.05
CA ILE A 407 -7.86 26.98 17.37
C ILE A 407 -9.14 27.75 17.13
N SER A 408 -10.02 27.20 16.28
CA SER A 408 -11.36 27.73 16.07
C SER A 408 -12.28 27.35 17.25
N LEU A 409 -13.02 28.33 17.74
CA LEU A 409 -13.99 28.20 18.83
C LEU A 409 -15.40 28.46 18.28
N SER A 410 -16.36 27.66 18.74
CA SER A 410 -17.80 27.93 18.59
C SER A 410 -18.35 28.59 19.83
N GLU A 411 -19.42 29.38 19.75
CA GLU A 411 -20.13 29.95 20.90
C GLU A 411 -20.46 28.86 21.94
N GLY A 412 -20.06 29.08 23.20
CA GLY A 412 -20.30 28.13 24.28
C GLY A 412 -19.10 27.25 24.58
N TRP A 413 -19.32 25.98 24.90
CA TRP A 413 -18.27 25.09 25.41
C TRP A 413 -17.50 24.41 24.29
N ASN A 414 -16.19 24.58 24.31
CA ASN A 414 -15.23 23.98 23.40
C ASN A 414 -14.30 23.05 24.18
N LEU A 415 -13.96 21.92 23.57
CA LEU A 415 -12.97 20.98 24.11
C LEU A 415 -11.70 21.08 23.26
N ILE A 416 -10.64 21.61 23.85
CA ILE A 416 -9.40 21.99 23.16
C ILE A 416 -8.19 21.24 23.72
N SER A 417 -7.07 21.28 23.00
CA SER A 417 -5.76 20.75 23.43
C SER A 417 -4.65 21.78 23.18
N GLY A 418 -3.57 21.68 23.94
CA GLY A 418 -2.39 22.55 23.85
C GLY A 418 -1.37 22.15 22.79
N ILE A 419 -0.22 22.82 22.86
CA ILE A 419 0.96 22.62 22.01
C ILE A 419 2.02 21.75 22.74
N SER A 420 3.24 21.67 22.20
CA SER A 420 4.30 20.78 22.72
C SER A 420 4.95 21.22 24.03
N ILE A 421 4.60 22.40 24.53
CA ILE A 421 5.05 22.92 25.82
C ILE A 421 3.87 23.33 26.68
N SER A 422 4.07 23.34 28.00
CA SER A 422 3.08 23.85 28.94
C SER A 422 2.95 25.37 28.80
N VAL A 423 1.71 25.85 28.59
CA VAL A 423 1.40 27.27 28.37
C VAL A 423 0.50 27.80 29.48
N ASP A 424 0.88 28.93 30.08
CA ASP A 424 0.05 29.64 31.06
C ASP A 424 -1.20 30.18 30.36
N ILE A 425 -2.39 29.94 30.93
CA ILE A 425 -3.65 30.38 30.33
C ILE A 425 -3.72 31.91 30.11
N ASN A 426 -2.92 32.70 30.84
CA ASN A 426 -2.86 34.15 30.70
C ASN A 426 -2.08 34.62 29.46
N THR A 427 -1.37 33.73 28.75
CA THR A 427 -0.60 34.07 27.54
C THR A 427 -1.31 33.68 26.24
N ILE A 428 -2.48 33.02 26.33
CA ILE A 428 -3.33 32.71 25.18
C ILE A 428 -3.68 34.01 24.44
N ILE A 429 -3.48 34.01 23.13
CA ILE A 429 -3.77 35.18 22.29
C ILE A 429 -5.25 35.12 21.90
N ASP A 430 -6.05 35.89 22.63
CA ASP A 430 -7.48 36.10 22.40
C ASP A 430 -7.73 37.57 22.04
N VAL A 431 -7.66 37.89 20.75
CA VAL A 431 -7.72 39.29 20.26
C VAL A 431 -9.11 39.89 20.41
N ASN A 432 -10.15 39.05 20.40
CA ASN A 432 -11.55 39.47 20.41
C ASN A 432 -12.22 39.32 21.79
N ASP A 433 -11.44 39.02 22.85
CA ASP A 433 -11.95 38.76 24.20
C ASP A 433 -13.06 37.66 24.20
N LEU A 434 -12.88 36.62 23.38
CA LEU A 434 -13.81 35.51 23.21
C LEU A 434 -13.95 34.66 24.47
N ILE A 435 -12.85 34.45 25.20
CA ILE A 435 -12.79 33.49 26.31
C ILE A 435 -13.55 34.02 27.52
N VAL A 436 -14.54 33.26 27.98
CA VAL A 436 -15.23 33.55 29.23
C VAL A 436 -14.26 33.30 30.38
N SER A 437 -13.92 34.39 31.05
CA SER A 437 -13.05 34.44 32.22
C SER A 437 -13.44 33.39 33.29
N GLY A 438 -12.46 32.62 33.79
CA GLY A 438 -12.68 31.58 34.81
C GLY A 438 -13.27 30.24 34.31
N THR A 439 -13.35 30.04 32.99
CA THR A 439 -13.99 28.85 32.41
C THR A 439 -13.04 27.84 31.76
N ILE A 440 -11.74 27.95 32.00
CA ILE A 440 -10.79 26.93 31.54
C ILE A 440 -10.71 25.83 32.60
N TYR A 441 -11.06 24.60 32.23
CA TYR A 441 -11.14 23.45 33.13
C TYR A 441 -10.40 22.23 32.57
N GLY A 442 -9.56 21.62 33.39
CA GLY A 442 -9.09 20.25 33.21
C GLY A 442 -10.01 19.24 33.91
N PHE A 443 -9.62 17.96 33.87
CA PHE A 443 -10.34 16.89 34.55
C PHE A 443 -9.39 15.92 35.27
N ASP A 444 -9.50 15.87 36.60
CA ASP A 444 -8.76 14.95 37.48
C ASP A 444 -9.75 14.24 38.41
N GLY A 445 -10.57 13.35 37.82
CA GLY A 445 -11.72 12.71 38.47
C GLY A 445 -12.92 13.63 38.73
N THR A 446 -12.73 14.95 38.72
CA THR A 446 -13.75 16.00 38.67
C THR A 446 -13.25 17.19 37.87
N TYR A 447 -14.13 18.16 37.58
CA TYR A 447 -13.71 19.41 36.96
C TYR A 447 -12.89 20.27 37.91
N VAL A 448 -11.70 20.64 37.45
CA VAL A 448 -10.76 21.52 38.14
C VAL A 448 -10.39 22.67 37.23
N ASN A 449 -10.34 23.89 37.78
CA ASN A 449 -9.89 25.03 37.00
C ASN A 449 -8.40 24.85 36.67
N ALA A 450 -8.03 25.10 35.41
CA ALA A 450 -6.64 25.00 34.97
C ALA A 450 -5.96 26.38 35.02
N GLU A 451 -4.69 26.39 35.39
CA GLU A 451 -3.79 27.56 35.27
C GLU A 451 -2.82 27.40 34.09
N MET A 452 -2.60 26.16 33.65
CA MET A 452 -1.73 25.77 32.55
C MET A 452 -2.51 24.90 31.56
N ILE A 453 -2.12 24.99 30.29
CA ILE A 453 -2.48 24.04 29.24
C ILE A 453 -1.25 23.17 29.00
N ASP A 454 -1.29 21.94 29.50
CA ASP A 454 -0.18 21.00 29.44
C ASP A 454 -0.23 20.15 28.16
N PRO A 455 0.93 19.75 27.61
CA PRO A 455 0.99 18.91 26.41
C PRO A 455 0.25 17.59 26.57
N GLY A 456 -0.56 17.22 25.58
CA GLY A 456 -1.26 15.93 25.52
C GLY A 456 -2.54 15.86 26.36
N VAL A 457 -2.88 16.94 27.07
CA VAL A 457 -4.05 17.03 27.94
C VAL A 457 -5.14 17.87 27.27
N GLY A 458 -6.39 17.41 27.37
CA GLY A 458 -7.55 18.16 26.91
C GLY A 458 -8.12 19.12 27.97
N TYR A 459 -8.64 20.26 27.54
CA TYR A 459 -9.21 21.28 28.41
C TYR A 459 -10.54 21.79 27.87
N TRP A 460 -11.49 22.00 28.77
CA TRP A 460 -12.71 22.74 28.46
C TRP A 460 -12.45 24.23 28.52
N LEU A 461 -13.02 24.96 27.56
CA LEU A 461 -13.00 26.42 27.51
C LEU A 461 -14.37 26.91 27.05
N ARG A 462 -14.89 27.99 27.64
CA ARG A 462 -16.13 28.61 27.17
C ARG A 462 -15.86 29.90 26.42
N SER A 463 -16.52 30.12 25.29
CA SER A 463 -16.46 31.35 24.50
C SER A 463 -17.80 32.12 24.53
N TYR A 464 -17.75 33.42 24.27
CA TYR A 464 -18.92 34.29 24.08
C TYR A 464 -19.56 34.19 22.69
N GLU A 465 -18.75 33.91 21.67
CA GLU A 465 -19.15 33.82 20.27
C GLU A 465 -18.15 32.95 19.49
N ASP A 466 -18.45 32.70 18.22
CA ASP A 466 -17.54 32.01 17.30
C ASP A 466 -16.30 32.86 17.01
N GLY A 467 -15.13 32.23 16.89
CA GLY A 467 -13.90 32.93 16.55
C GLY A 467 -12.67 32.05 16.67
N GLU A 468 -11.49 32.66 16.81
CA GLU A 468 -10.22 31.94 16.88
C GLU A 468 -9.36 32.48 18.03
N ILE A 469 -8.61 31.57 18.64
CA ILE A 469 -7.56 31.88 19.61
C ILE A 469 -6.24 31.27 19.14
N THR A 470 -5.12 31.83 19.56
CA THR A 470 -3.80 31.27 19.26
C THR A 470 -3.05 30.93 20.55
N ILE A 471 -2.54 29.71 20.63
CA ILE A 471 -1.63 29.24 21.67
C ILE A 471 -0.22 29.24 21.08
N SER A 472 0.74 29.91 21.71
CA SER A 472 2.10 30.05 21.19
C SER A 472 3.13 29.91 22.31
N SER A 473 4.26 29.29 22.00
CA SER A 473 5.38 29.10 22.93
C SER A 473 6.03 30.41 23.35
N ASN A 474 5.88 31.45 22.53
CA ASN A 474 6.37 32.81 22.78
C ASN A 474 5.25 33.79 23.18
N GLY A 475 4.11 33.30 23.68
CA GLY A 475 3.00 34.15 24.12
C GLY A 475 3.46 35.19 25.17
N ILE A 476 3.38 36.48 24.82
CA ILE A 476 3.73 37.58 25.74
C ILE A 476 2.48 38.11 26.42
N PHE A 477 2.55 38.34 27.73
CA PHE A 477 1.50 39.01 28.51
C PHE A 477 1.10 40.36 27.90
N SER A 478 -0.14 40.47 27.43
CA SER A 478 -0.75 41.74 27.02
C SER A 478 -2.06 41.97 27.74
N SER A 479 -2.29 43.18 28.24
CA SER A 479 -3.52 43.54 28.95
C SER A 479 -4.80 43.45 28.10
N LYS A 480 -4.65 43.37 26.77
CA LYS A 480 -5.75 43.28 25.80
C LYS A 480 -6.10 41.85 25.39
N THR A 481 -5.22 40.89 25.67
CA THR A 481 -5.39 39.49 25.26
C THR A 481 -5.48 38.57 26.49
N ARG A 482 -5.58 39.14 27.70
CA ARG A 482 -5.53 38.39 28.95
C ARG A 482 -6.92 37.88 29.35
N PRO A 483 -7.13 36.56 29.47
CA PRO A 483 -8.29 36.02 30.16
C PRO A 483 -8.29 36.49 31.62
N LYS A 484 -9.38 37.08 32.10
CA LYS A 484 -9.44 37.52 33.50
C LYS A 484 -9.67 36.30 34.40
N THR A 485 -8.85 36.11 35.41
CA THR A 485 -9.17 35.15 36.48
C THR A 485 -10.18 35.79 37.41
N ILE A 486 -11.35 35.17 37.55
CA ILE A 486 -12.39 35.67 38.47
C ILE A 486 -12.18 35.06 39.85
N THR A 487 -12.08 35.93 40.85
CA THR A 487 -12.08 35.53 42.25
C THR A 487 -13.53 35.43 42.74
N PRO A 488 -13.90 34.43 43.56
CA PRO A 488 -15.23 34.39 44.18
C PRO A 488 -15.53 35.67 44.97
N PRO A 489 -16.80 36.12 45.04
CA PRO A 489 -17.17 37.31 45.80
C PRO A 489 -16.81 37.19 47.29
N GLU A 490 -16.60 38.33 47.95
CA GLU A 490 -16.41 38.34 49.41
C GLU A 490 -17.64 37.75 50.12
N HIS A 491 -17.41 36.99 51.20
CA HIS A 491 -18.44 36.33 52.01
C HIS A 491 -19.21 35.16 51.35
N THR A 492 -18.67 34.59 50.28
CA THR A 492 -19.23 33.38 49.64
C THR A 492 -19.15 32.16 50.55
N ASN A 493 -20.25 31.39 50.69
CA ASN A 493 -20.21 30.08 51.35
C ASN A 493 -19.73 29.01 50.37
N THR A 494 -18.97 28.02 50.86
CA THR A 494 -18.38 26.97 50.01
C THR A 494 -18.85 25.57 50.40
N LEU A 495 -19.08 24.73 49.40
CA LEU A 495 -19.18 23.27 49.53
C LEU A 495 -18.06 22.65 48.72
N ILE A 496 -17.37 21.64 49.25
CA ILE A 496 -16.26 20.97 48.55
C ILE A 496 -16.58 19.48 48.45
N PHE A 497 -16.55 18.95 47.23
CA PHE A 497 -16.72 17.53 46.94
C PHE A 497 -15.60 17.07 46.02
N ASN A 498 -14.76 16.12 46.46
CA ASN A 498 -13.64 15.58 45.66
C ASN A 498 -12.84 16.66 44.92
N ASN A 499 -12.42 17.73 45.60
CA ASN A 499 -11.73 18.91 45.07
C ASN A 499 -12.55 19.88 44.19
N GLN A 500 -13.81 19.58 43.86
CA GLN A 500 -14.71 20.52 43.23
C GLN A 500 -15.35 21.44 44.28
N THR A 501 -15.14 22.75 44.14
CA THR A 501 -15.74 23.76 45.03
C THR A 501 -17.00 24.35 44.40
N LEU A 502 -18.12 24.34 45.13
CA LEU A 502 -19.36 25.02 44.80
C LEU A 502 -19.57 26.20 45.75
N TYR A 503 -20.20 27.25 45.24
CA TYR A 503 -20.37 28.53 45.92
C TYR A 503 -21.85 28.83 46.15
N PHE A 504 -22.23 29.40 47.31
CA PHE A 504 -23.63 29.79 47.53
C PHE A 504 -23.80 30.97 48.46
N GLY A 505 -24.95 31.64 48.33
CA GLY A 505 -25.39 32.69 49.26
C GLY A 505 -24.81 34.08 49.03
N VAL A 506 -24.40 34.42 47.80
CA VAL A 506 -23.92 35.76 47.39
C VAL A 506 -24.42 36.13 46.00
N GLU A 507 -25.11 37.26 45.83
CA GLU A 507 -25.56 37.64 44.49
C GLU A 507 -24.39 37.88 43.52
N ILE A 508 -24.39 37.17 42.39
CA ILE A 508 -23.44 37.34 41.29
C ILE A 508 -24.11 38.19 40.20
N SER A 509 -23.38 39.15 39.64
CA SER A 509 -23.90 39.98 38.56
C SER A 509 -24.19 39.15 37.30
N ASP A 510 -25.19 39.55 36.50
CA ASP A 510 -25.53 38.83 35.27
C ASP A 510 -24.34 38.72 34.30
N ASN A 511 -23.45 39.72 34.32
CA ASN A 511 -22.24 39.75 33.49
C ASN A 511 -21.16 38.76 33.94
N GLU A 512 -21.14 38.36 35.22
CA GLU A 512 -20.16 37.41 35.77
C GLU A 512 -20.71 36.00 35.87
N ARG A 513 -22.02 35.83 35.65
CA ARG A 513 -22.70 34.55 35.84
C ARG A 513 -22.11 33.42 34.99
N LEU A 514 -21.72 33.71 33.74
CA LEU A 514 -21.13 32.72 32.84
C LEU A 514 -19.79 32.18 33.34
N SER A 515 -19.03 32.96 34.09
CA SER A 515 -17.75 32.56 34.68
C SER A 515 -17.88 31.50 35.77
N TYR A 516 -19.08 31.31 36.32
CA TYR A 516 -19.42 30.25 37.26
C TYR A 516 -20.17 29.10 36.61
N SER A 517 -20.21 29.03 35.27
CA SER A 517 -20.73 27.85 34.57
C SER A 517 -19.74 26.69 34.63
N LEU A 518 -20.27 25.48 34.64
CA LEU A 518 -19.49 24.25 34.56
C LEU A 518 -19.54 23.69 33.14
N PRO A 519 -18.49 22.96 32.72
CA PRO A 519 -18.48 22.26 31.43
C PRO A 519 -19.66 21.32 31.25
N PRO A 520 -19.89 20.81 30.02
CA PRO A 520 -20.83 19.71 29.78
C PRO A 520 -20.62 18.56 30.79
N LYS A 521 -21.65 17.78 31.09
CA LYS A 521 -21.49 16.68 32.06
C LYS A 521 -20.55 15.64 31.48
N PRO A 522 -19.55 15.15 32.24
CA PRO A 522 -18.61 14.17 31.70
C PRO A 522 -19.36 12.89 31.29
N PRO A 523 -18.77 12.06 30.40
CA PRO A 523 -19.39 10.83 29.96
C PRO A 523 -19.81 9.93 31.14
N ALA A 524 -20.81 9.08 30.90
CA ALA A 524 -21.42 8.28 31.95
C ALA A 524 -20.38 7.48 32.76
N GLY A 525 -20.49 7.55 34.09
CA GLY A 525 -19.58 6.87 35.02
C GLY A 525 -18.50 7.77 35.64
N ALA A 526 -18.30 8.99 35.14
CA ALA A 526 -17.48 10.00 35.80
C ALA A 526 -18.23 10.69 36.96
N PHE A 527 -17.50 11.13 37.99
CA PHE A 527 -18.07 11.93 39.08
C PHE A 527 -18.25 13.39 38.64
N ASP A 528 -19.37 14.00 39.03
CA ASP A 528 -19.68 15.39 38.73
C ASP A 528 -20.69 15.92 39.75
N VAL A 529 -20.40 17.09 40.35
CA VAL A 529 -21.34 17.78 41.23
C VAL A 529 -21.56 19.22 40.78
N ARG A 530 -22.83 19.63 40.72
CA ARG A 530 -23.22 20.96 40.22
C ARG A 530 -24.59 21.37 40.75
N PHE A 531 -24.86 22.67 40.80
CA PHE A 531 -26.21 23.17 41.02
C PHE A 531 -27.07 23.03 39.76
N SER A 532 -28.39 23.13 39.93
CA SER A 532 -29.35 23.08 38.83
C SER A 532 -29.03 24.12 37.76
N GLY A 533 -29.02 23.73 36.49
CA GLY A 533 -28.70 24.62 35.37
C GLY A 533 -27.22 24.66 34.96
N ASN A 534 -26.40 23.72 35.47
CA ASN A 534 -24.96 23.62 35.16
C ASN A 534 -24.10 24.75 35.74
N TRP A 535 -24.40 25.15 36.97
CA TRP A 535 -23.69 26.23 37.67
C TRP A 535 -22.86 25.71 38.85
N LYS A 536 -21.72 26.35 39.05
CA LYS A 536 -20.85 26.25 40.24
C LYS A 536 -21.39 27.09 41.41
N TYR A 537 -22.33 27.99 41.14
CA TYR A 537 -22.91 28.93 42.10
C TYR A 537 -24.45 28.78 42.23
N CYS A 538 -25.02 28.96 43.44
CA CYS A 538 -26.47 29.11 43.66
C CYS A 538 -26.88 30.22 44.66
#